data_AF-F0RI54-F1
#
_entry.id   AF-F0RI54-F1
#
_cell.length_a   1.000
_cell.length_b   1.000
_cell.length_c   1.000
_cell.angle_alpha   90.00
_cell.angle_beta   90.00
_cell.angle_gamma   90.00
#
_symmetry.space_group_name_H-M   'P 1'
#
loop_
_entity.id
_entity.type
_entity.pdbx_description
1 polymer ?
#
loop_
_entity_poly.entity_id
_entity_poly.type
_entity_poly.pdbx_seq_one_letter_code
_entity_poly.pdbx_strand_id
1 'polypeptide(L)'
;MKKAPLSKLERAEKKVKEIKDFYNHLGWFLVVNIVVLIVRFRLFDIFPVESISVGKNISTWIDVNMTVMPLLWLFGLTCHGLYVFKDKFRFFKDWEQRQIEKYMEEDEQTKYL
;
A
#
# COMPACT_ATOMS: atom_id res chain seq x y z
N MET A 1 21.52 -17.33 -15.08
CA MET A 1 20.57 -17.76 -16.15
C MET A 1 19.55 -16.65 -16.34
N LYS A 2 19.45 -16.04 -17.53
CA LYS A 2 18.42 -15.03 -17.84
C LYS A 2 17.07 -15.76 -17.97
N LYS A 3 16.07 -15.41 -17.16
CA LYS A 3 14.71 -15.98 -17.29
C LYS A 3 14.10 -15.52 -18.62
N ALA A 4 13.51 -16.46 -19.35
CA ALA A 4 12.79 -16.17 -20.59
C ALA A 4 11.64 -15.17 -20.32
N PRO A 5 11.29 -14.31 -21.30
CA PRO A 5 10.20 -13.35 -21.14
C PRO A 5 8.87 -14.10 -20.91
N LEU A 6 8.17 -13.75 -19.83
CA LEU A 6 6.85 -14.30 -19.49
C LEU A 6 5.89 -14.18 -20.67
N SER A 7 5.21 -15.28 -21.00
CA SER A 7 4.13 -15.33 -21.97
C SER A 7 2.99 -14.38 -21.57
N LYS A 8 2.15 -13.99 -22.55
CA LYS A 8 1.01 -13.09 -22.29
C LYS A 8 0.09 -13.60 -21.18
N LEU A 9 -0.08 -14.92 -21.08
CA LEU A 9 -0.90 -15.57 -20.05
C LEU A 9 -0.27 -15.42 -18.66
N GLU A 10 1.02 -15.73 -18.51
CA GLU A 10 1.69 -15.63 -17.20
C GLU A 10 1.73 -14.19 -16.67
N ARG A 11 1.83 -13.19 -17.56
CA ARG A 11 1.73 -11.77 -17.18
C ARG A 11 0.35 -11.41 -16.66
N ALA A 12 -0.70 -11.91 -17.32
CA ALA A 12 -2.08 -11.70 -16.90
C ALA A 12 -2.36 -12.39 -15.55
N GLU A 13 -1.88 -13.62 -15.36
CA GLU A 13 -2.00 -14.36 -14.09
C GLU A 13 -1.31 -13.62 -12.95
N LYS A 14 -0.07 -13.17 -13.16
CA LYS A 14 0.66 -12.36 -12.18
C LYS A 14 -0.15 -11.11 -11.81
N LYS A 15 -0.74 -10.44 -12.81
CA LYS A 15 -1.53 -9.23 -12.58
C LYS A 15 -2.77 -9.50 -11.74
N VAL A 16 -3.51 -10.56 -12.05
CA VAL A 16 -4.69 -10.97 -11.26
C VAL A 16 -4.29 -11.28 -9.83
N LYS A 17 -3.15 -11.95 -9.62
CA LYS A 17 -2.61 -12.23 -8.29
C LYS A 17 -2.29 -10.95 -7.52
N GLU A 18 -1.57 -10.01 -8.12
CA GLU A 18 -1.25 -8.71 -7.50
C GLU A 18 -2.51 -7.94 -7.09
N ILE A 19 -3.54 -7.93 -7.94
CA ILE A 19 -4.83 -7.31 -7.65
C ILE A 19 -5.53 -8.01 -6.47
N LYS A 20 -5.55 -9.34 -6.45
CA LYS A 20 -6.16 -10.12 -5.38
C LYS A 20 -5.46 -9.87 -4.03
N ASP A 21 -4.13 -9.83 -4.03
CA ASP A 21 -3.33 -9.57 -2.84
C ASP A 21 -3.58 -8.15 -2.31
N PHE A 22 -3.72 -7.15 -3.19
CA PHE A 22 -4.13 -5.80 -2.82
C PHE A 22 -5.51 -5.77 -2.14
N TYR A 23 -6.53 -6.42 -2.72
CA TYR A 23 -7.87 -6.46 -2.13
C TYR A 23 -7.90 -7.19 -0.79
N ASN A 24 -7.09 -8.23 -0.61
CA ASN A 24 -6.96 -8.89 0.69
C ASN A 24 -6.37 -7.93 1.74
N HIS A 25 -5.32 -7.17 1.39
CA HIS A 25 -4.74 -6.16 2.27
C HIS A 25 -5.75 -5.05 2.60
N LEU A 26 -6.44 -4.50 1.59
CA LEU A 26 -7.49 -3.50 1.77
C LEU A 26 -8.63 -4.04 2.65
N GLY A 27 -9.04 -5.29 2.45
CA GLY A 27 -10.07 -5.94 3.25
C GLY A 27 -9.70 -5.99 4.73
N TRP A 28 -8.50 -6.49 5.06
CA TRP A 28 -8.02 -6.50 6.45
C TRP A 28 -7.86 -5.10 7.04
N PHE A 29 -7.36 -4.14 6.24
CA PHE A 29 -7.29 -2.75 6.66
C PHE A 29 -8.67 -2.23 7.06
N LEU A 30 -9.71 -2.43 6.24
CA LEU A 30 -11.07 -1.98 6.54
C LEU A 30 -11.63 -2.68 7.79
N VAL A 31 -11.50 -3.99 7.90
CA VAL A 31 -12.00 -4.76 9.06
C VAL A 31 -11.36 -4.26 10.36
N VAL A 32 -10.03 -4.16 10.40
CA VAL A 32 -9.31 -3.70 11.60
C VAL A 32 -9.68 -2.26 11.96
N ASN A 33 -9.74 -1.36 10.97
CA ASN A 33 -10.09 0.04 11.21
C ASN A 33 -11.54 0.21 11.68
N ILE A 34 -12.49 -0.56 11.15
CA ILE A 34 -13.88 -0.55 11.63
C ILE A 34 -13.95 -1.01 13.07
N VAL A 35 -13.26 -2.09 13.45
CA VAL A 35 -13.20 -2.56 14.83
C VAL A 35 -12.60 -1.49 15.74
N VAL A 36 -11.49 -0.87 15.34
CA VAL A 36 -10.85 0.23 16.08
C VAL A 36 -11.80 1.41 16.26
N LEU A 37 -12.56 1.80 15.22
CA LEU A 37 -13.55 2.87 15.31
C LEU A 37 -14.70 2.50 16.24
N ILE A 38 -15.23 1.28 16.16
CA ILE A 38 -16.28 0.80 17.07
C ILE A 38 -15.79 0.82 18.52
N VAL A 39 -14.57 0.35 18.78
CA VAL A 39 -13.96 0.40 20.11
C VAL A 39 -13.84 1.85 20.59
N ARG A 40 -13.39 2.77 19.73
CA ARG A 40 -13.30 4.20 20.06
C ARG A 40 -14.65 4.82 20.40
N PHE A 41 -15.68 4.54 19.59
CA PHE A 41 -16.99 5.19 19.70
C PHE A 41 -17.94 4.52 20.70
N ARG A 42 -17.82 3.21 20.95
CA ARG A 42 -18.78 2.47 21.79
C ARG A 42 -18.18 1.99 23.10
N LEU A 43 -16.89 1.66 23.13
CA LEU A 43 -16.25 1.09 24.31
C LEU A 43 -15.79 2.16 25.29
N PHE A 44 -15.28 3.31 24.82
CA PHE A 44 -14.96 4.46 25.69
C PHE A 44 -16.20 5.08 26.36
N ASP A 45 -17.37 5.02 25.73
CA ASP A 45 -18.64 5.50 26.30
C ASP A 45 -19.17 4.59 27.43
N ILE A 46 -18.90 3.28 27.36
CA ILE A 46 -19.40 2.28 28.33
C ILE A 46 -18.37 2.02 29.44
N PHE A 47 -17.08 2.06 29.10
CA PHE A 47 -15.96 1.88 30.01
C PHE A 47 -14.98 3.04 29.78
N PRO A 48 -15.12 4.17 30.49
CA PRO A 48 -14.09 5.18 30.46
C PRO A 48 -12.79 4.53 30.90
N VAL A 49 -11.73 4.58 30.08
CA VAL A 49 -10.43 3.97 30.40
C VAL A 49 -9.84 4.50 31.72
N GLU A 50 -10.38 5.62 32.25
CA GLU A 50 -10.15 6.10 33.63
C GLU A 50 -10.62 5.13 34.74
N SER A 51 -11.55 4.21 34.46
CA SER A 51 -12.02 3.20 35.42
C SER A 51 -11.03 2.04 35.61
N ILE A 52 -10.09 1.87 34.69
CA ILE A 52 -8.96 0.96 34.81
C ILE A 52 -7.79 1.84 35.23
N SER A 53 -7.01 1.47 36.26
CA SER A 53 -5.88 2.27 36.78
C SER A 53 -4.67 2.32 35.84
N VAL A 54 -4.92 2.57 34.55
CA VAL A 54 -3.94 2.72 33.49
C VAL A 54 -3.42 4.14 33.58
N GLY A 55 -2.18 4.32 34.04
CA GLY A 55 -1.59 5.65 34.20
C GLY A 55 -1.64 6.47 32.90
N LYS A 56 -1.74 7.81 33.05
CA LYS A 56 -1.87 8.81 31.96
C LYS A 56 -0.93 8.60 30.76
N ASN A 57 0.27 8.06 31.00
CA ASN A 57 1.23 7.76 29.95
C ASN A 57 0.77 6.64 29.01
N ILE A 58 0.15 5.60 29.55
CA ILE A 58 -0.29 4.44 28.77
C ILE A 58 -1.55 4.79 27.97
N SER A 59 -2.52 5.51 28.54
CA SER A 59 -3.71 5.95 27.81
C SER A 59 -3.36 6.85 26.63
N THR A 60 -2.48 7.85 26.86
CA THR A 60 -1.98 8.72 25.79
C THR A 60 -1.25 7.94 24.71
N TRP A 61 -0.43 6.95 25.08
CA TRP A 61 0.26 6.08 24.12
C TRP A 61 -0.73 5.28 23.26
N ILE A 62 -1.79 4.71 23.86
CA ILE A 62 -2.83 3.96 23.14
C ILE A 62 -3.55 4.89 22.16
N ASP A 63 -4.02 6.05 22.59
CA ASP A 63 -4.76 7.00 21.75
C ASP A 63 -3.95 7.46 20.53
N VAL A 64 -2.67 7.79 20.74
CA VAL A 64 -1.76 8.20 19.67
C VAL A 64 -1.54 7.05 18.69
N ASN A 65 -1.22 5.84 19.17
CA ASN A 65 -1.01 4.69 18.29
C ASN A 65 -2.26 4.32 17.50
N MET A 66 -3.43 4.38 18.13
CA MET A 66 -4.71 4.07 17.52
C MET A 66 -5.08 5.04 16.39
N THR A 67 -4.46 6.23 16.37
CA THR A 67 -4.61 7.23 15.30
C THR A 67 -3.48 7.13 14.26
N VAL A 68 -2.23 7.04 14.71
CA VAL A 68 -1.05 7.03 13.83
C VAL A 68 -0.95 5.74 13.02
N MET A 69 -1.26 4.58 13.62
CA MET A 69 -1.14 3.28 12.94
C MET A 69 -2.05 3.15 11.71
N PRO A 70 -3.35 3.50 11.78
CA PRO A 70 -4.20 3.61 10.60
C PRO A 70 -3.64 4.51 9.50
N LEU A 71 -3.05 5.66 9.86
CA LEU A 71 -2.51 6.60 8.88
C LEU A 71 -1.27 6.03 8.16
N LEU A 72 -0.37 5.36 8.88
CA LEU A 72 0.78 4.69 8.28
C LEU A 72 0.34 3.54 7.36
N TRP A 73 -0.63 2.74 7.78
CA TRP A 73 -1.18 1.67 6.94
C TRP A 73 -1.92 2.23 5.72
N LEU A 74 -2.66 3.33 5.87
CA LEU A 74 -3.32 4.01 4.76
C LEU A 74 -2.30 4.51 3.73
N PHE A 75 -1.18 5.08 4.18
CA PHE A 75 -0.09 5.47 3.30
C PHE A 75 0.51 4.25 2.57
N GLY A 76 0.80 3.16 3.29
CA GLY A 76 1.31 1.92 2.70
C GLY A 76 0.35 1.32 1.68
N LEU A 77 -0.95 1.31 1.99
CA LEU A 77 -2.01 0.83 1.11
C LEU A 77 -2.14 1.70 -0.14
N THR A 78 -2.01 3.02 0.01
CA THR A 78 -2.01 3.97 -1.11
C THR A 78 -0.84 3.69 -2.05
N CYS A 79 0.38 3.56 -1.52
CA CYS A 79 1.57 3.21 -2.30
C CYS A 79 1.42 1.85 -3.01
N HIS A 80 0.90 0.83 -2.30
CA HIS A 80 0.65 -0.49 -2.89
C HIS A 80 -0.40 -0.43 -4.00
N GLY A 81 -1.47 0.34 -3.81
CA GLY A 81 -2.50 0.57 -4.82
C GLY A 81 -1.93 1.26 -6.07
N LEU A 82 -1.12 2.31 -5.90
CA LEU A 82 -0.44 2.98 -7.01
C LEU A 82 0.45 2.01 -7.80
N TYR A 83 1.18 1.13 -7.11
CA TYR A 83 2.01 0.11 -7.74
C TYR A 83 1.17 -0.93 -8.51
N VAL A 84 0.13 -1.49 -7.87
CA VAL A 84 -0.73 -2.52 -8.47
C VAL A 84 -1.55 -1.95 -9.62
N PHE A 85 -1.94 -0.68 -9.60
CA PHE A 85 -2.74 -0.06 -10.66
C PHE A 85 -1.92 0.88 -11.57
N LYS A 86 -0.59 0.79 -11.55
CA LYS A 86 0.29 1.64 -12.38
C LYS A 86 -0.13 1.69 -13.87
N ASP A 87 -0.61 0.57 -14.41
CA ASP A 87 -1.02 0.45 -15.82
C ASP A 87 -2.29 1.26 -16.16
N LYS A 88 -3.08 1.65 -15.15
CA LYS A 88 -4.27 2.51 -15.31
C LYS A 88 -3.92 3.99 -15.31
N PHE A 89 -2.76 4.37 -14.78
CA PHE A 89 -2.33 5.76 -14.66
C PHE A 89 -1.42 6.12 -15.84
N ARG A 90 -1.95 6.93 -16.76
CA ARG A 90 -1.24 7.37 -17.97
C ARG A 90 0.11 8.04 -17.67
N PHE A 91 0.22 8.79 -16.56
CA PHE A 91 1.47 9.42 -16.12
C PHE A 91 2.63 8.42 -15.96
N PHE A 92 2.39 7.25 -15.36
CA PHE A 92 3.43 6.24 -15.16
C PHE A 92 3.86 5.61 -16.48
N LYS A 93 2.90 5.36 -17.37
CA LYS A 93 3.17 4.83 -18.71
C LYS A 93 4.00 5.81 -19.54
N ASP A 94 3.65 7.10 -19.51
CA ASP A 94 4.37 8.15 -20.22
C ASP A 94 5.79 8.35 -19.63
N TRP A 95 5.95 8.21 -18.32
CA TRP A 95 7.28 8.24 -17.68
C TRP A 95 8.14 7.03 -18.06
N GLU A 96 7.58 5.82 -18.02
CA GLU A 96 8.29 4.58 -18.39
C GLU A 96 8.76 4.63 -19.84
N GLN A 97 7.91 5.10 -20.76
CA GLN A 97 8.25 5.27 -22.17
C GLN A 97 9.44 6.22 -22.36
N ARG A 98 9.44 7.38 -21.68
CA ARG A 98 10.55 8.34 -21.74
C ARG A 98 11.87 7.77 -21.22
N GLN A 99 11.83 6.93 -20.18
CA GLN A 99 13.04 6.29 -19.67
C GLN A 99 13.58 5.26 -20.65
N ILE A 100 12.71 4.47 -21.28
CA ILE A 100 13.11 3.51 -22.31
C ILE A 100 13.79 4.23 -23.48
N GLU A 101 13.20 5.32 -23.97
CA GLU A 101 13.78 6.14 -25.04
C GLU A 101 15.17 6.68 -24.65
N LYS A 102 15.32 7.22 -23.43
CA LYS A 102 16.61 7.71 -22.93
C LYS A 102 17.69 6.62 -22.92
N TYR A 103 17.39 5.43 -22.44
CA TYR A 103 18.36 4.33 -22.40
C TYR A 103 18.67 3.76 -23.79
N MET A 104 17.73 3.78 -24.73
CA MET A 104 17.97 3.39 -26.12
C MET A 104 18.93 4.36 -26.81
N GLU A 105 18.76 5.67 -26.60
CA GLU A 105 19.66 6.69 -27.13
C GLU A 105 21.07 6.58 -26.52
N GLU A 106 21.18 6.33 -25.21
CA GLU A 106 22.46 6.11 -24.52
C GLU A 106 23.19 4.85 -25.06
N ASP A 107 22.48 3.74 -25.26
CA ASP A 107 23.04 2.50 -25.83
C ASP A 107 23.51 2.70 -27.27
N GLU A 108 22.75 3.44 -28.11
CA GLU A 108 23.17 3.78 -29.47
C GLU A 108 24.44 4.64 -29.46
N GLN A 109 24.49 5.71 -28.66
CA GLN A 109 25.67 6.57 -28.56
C GLN A 109 26.91 5.80 -28.07
N THR A 110 26.74 4.91 -27.09
CA THR A 110 27.85 4.10 -26.54
C THR A 110 28.34 3.06 -27.55
N LYS A 111 27.48 2.57 -28.45
CA LYS A 111 27.84 1.57 -29.47
C LYS A 111 28.67 2.15 -30.62
N TYR A 112 28.61 3.47 -30.84
CA TYR A 112 29.37 4.19 -31.88
C TYR A 112 30.61 4.94 -31.32
N LEU A 113 30.90 4.78 -30.03
CA LEU A 113 32.14 5.18 -29.35
C LEU A 113 33.09 3.98 -29.22
#